data_AF-A0A2V2FX31-F1
#
_entry.id   AF-A0A2V2FX31-F1
#
_cell.length_a   1.000
_cell.length_b   1.000
_cell.length_c   1.000
_cell.angle_alpha   90.00
_cell.angle_beta   90.00
_cell.angle_gamma   90.00
#
_symmetry.space_group_name_H-M   'P 1'
#
loop_
_entity.id
_entity.type
_entity.pdbx_description
1 polymer ?
#
loop_
_entity_poly.entity_id
_entity_poly.type
_entity_poly.pdbx_seq_one_letter_code
_entity_poly.pdbx_strand_id
1 'polypeptide(L)'
;MSFFEAVMLICFGLAWPLNIIKSLRTKSTQGKSVLFLIVILIGYVAGITHKLLYSRNIVLVLYCINFAMVSMDTFLYFHYRRRERLAAAKQGSDAPGA
;
A
#
# COMPACT_ATOMS: atom_id res chain seq x y z
N MET A 1 13.88 -24.23 2.87
CA MET A 1 13.89 -22.98 2.07
C MET A 1 12.88 -21.97 2.63
N SER A 2 13.03 -21.53 3.89
CA SER A 2 11.97 -20.75 4.55
C SER A 2 12.51 -19.56 5.37
N PHE A 3 13.76 -19.63 5.84
CA PHE A 3 14.36 -18.57 6.64
C PHE A 3 14.60 -17.28 5.84
N PHE A 4 15.33 -17.36 4.72
CA PHE A 4 15.58 -16.18 3.86
C PHE A 4 14.29 -15.58 3.28
N GLU A 5 13.30 -16.42 2.96
CA GLU A 5 12.00 -15.94 2.49
C GLU A 5 11.24 -15.21 3.60
N ALA A 6 11.24 -15.74 4.83
CA ALA A 6 10.63 -15.07 5.98
C ALA A 6 11.32 -13.73 6.27
N VAL A 7 12.66 -13.68 6.26
CA VAL A 7 13.42 -12.43 6.44
C VAL A 7 13.10 -11.42 5.34
N MET A 8 13.06 -11.86 4.07
CA MET A 8 12.68 -11.00 2.95
C MET A 8 11.28 -10.39 3.15
N LEU A 9 10.29 -11.21 3.54
CA LEU A 9 8.92 -10.74 3.78
C LEU A 9 8.78 -9.86 5.03
N ILE A 10 9.62 -10.06 6.05
CA ILE A 10 9.67 -9.17 7.20
C ILE A 10 10.24 -7.81 6.77
N CYS A 11 11.33 -7.78 6.01
CA CYS A 11 11.90 -6.55 5.48
C CYS A 11 10.92 -5.81 4.55
N PHE A 12 10.26 -6.53 3.65
CA PHE A 12 9.16 -5.96 2.84
C PHE A 12 7.99 -5.49 3.71
N GLY A 13 7.65 -6.29 4.73
CA GLY A 13 6.61 -5.99 5.71
C GLY A 13 6.84 -4.67 6.41
N LEU A 14 8.09 -4.35 6.78
CA LEU A 14 8.48 -3.11 7.46
C LEU A 14 8.46 -1.88 6.54
N ALA A 15 8.56 -2.06 5.22
CA ALA A 15 8.45 -0.95 4.28
C ALA A 15 7.05 -0.30 4.32
N TRP A 16 5.99 -1.09 4.54
CA TRP A 16 4.62 -0.60 4.55
C TRP A 16 4.27 0.28 5.77
N PRO A 17 4.55 -0.10 7.03
CA PRO A 17 4.39 0.76 8.19
C PRO A 17 5.08 2.11 8.03
N LEU A 18 6.33 2.11 7.55
CA LEU A 18 7.07 3.36 7.29
C LEU A 18 6.35 4.24 6.27
N ASN A 19 5.83 3.62 5.20
CA ASN A 19 5.09 4.33 4.16
C ASN A 19 3.73 4.86 4.64
N ILE A 20 3.04 4.10 5.49
CA ILE A 20 1.77 4.49 6.14
C ILE A 20 2.01 5.64 7.11
N ILE A 21 3.01 5.54 8.00
CA ILE A 21 3.36 6.59 8.96
C ILE A 21 3.72 7.88 8.22
N LYS A 22 4.51 7.79 7.15
CA LYS A 22 4.82 8.94 6.29
C LYS A 22 3.54 9.54 5.70
N SER A 23 2.64 8.71 5.18
CA SER A 23 1.35 9.15 4.63
C SER A 23 0.47 9.86 5.65
N LEU A 24 0.42 9.34 6.88
CA LEU A 24 -0.35 9.91 7.98
C LEU A 24 0.24 11.25 8.45
N ARG A 25 1.57 11.37 8.46
CA ARG A 25 2.28 12.58 8.89
C ARG A 25 2.22 13.70 7.85
N THR A 26 2.45 13.39 6.57
CA THR A 26 2.41 14.39 5.49
C THR A 26 0.99 14.72 5.05
N LYS A 27 0.04 13.80 5.24
CA LYS A 27 -1.35 13.89 4.73
C LYS A 27 -1.42 14.19 3.23
N SER A 28 -0.34 13.88 2.50
CA SER A 28 -0.22 14.18 1.08
C SER A 28 0.14 12.92 0.30
N THR A 29 -0.39 12.84 -0.92
CA THR A 29 -0.13 11.72 -1.83
C THR A 29 1.01 11.99 -2.83
N GLN A 30 1.64 13.17 -2.73
CA GLN A 30 2.74 13.59 -3.58
C GLN A 30 3.95 12.65 -3.44
N GLY A 31 4.46 12.15 -4.58
CA GLY A 31 5.59 11.22 -4.65
C GLY A 31 5.26 9.74 -4.40
N LYS A 32 4.00 9.38 -4.09
CA LYS A 32 3.56 7.97 -3.99
C LYS A 32 3.03 7.46 -5.32
N SER A 33 3.57 6.33 -5.79
CA SER A 33 3.09 5.65 -7.01
C SER A 33 2.00 4.64 -6.68
N VAL A 34 0.73 4.98 -6.95
CA VAL A 34 -0.40 4.05 -6.76
C VAL A 34 -0.30 2.80 -7.62
N LEU A 35 0.27 2.92 -8.83
CA LEU A 35 0.48 1.79 -9.72
C LEU A 35 1.43 0.77 -9.09
N PHE A 36 2.47 1.24 -8.41
CA PHE A 36 3.38 0.36 -7.68
C PHE A 36 2.66 -0.42 -6.57
N LEU A 37 1.77 0.24 -5.80
CA LEU A 37 0.97 -0.44 -4.77
C LEU A 37 0.06 -1.51 -5.38
N ILE A 38 -0.61 -1.20 -6.51
CA ILE A 38 -1.51 -2.15 -7.20
C ILE A 38 -0.75 -3.35 -7.74
N VAL A 39 0.40 -3.14 -8.39
CA VAL A 39 1.24 -4.23 -8.93
C VAL A 39 1.68 -5.16 -7.81
N ILE A 40 2.08 -4.61 -6.66
CA ILE A 40 2.46 -5.40 -5.49
C ILE A 40 1.26 -6.16 -4.91
N LEU A 41 0.07 -5.55 -4.88
CA LEU A 41 -1.15 -6.23 -4.43
C LEU A 41 -1.43 -7.48 -5.27
N ILE A 42 -1.33 -7.36 -6.60
CA ILE A 42 -1.51 -8.47 -7.54
C ILE A 42 -0.43 -9.54 -7.32
N GLY A 43 0.82 -9.14 -7.14
CA GLY A 43 1.92 -10.06 -6.83
C GLY A 43 1.69 -10.84 -5.54
N TYR A 44 1.20 -10.18 -4.48
CA TYR A 44 0.86 -10.84 -3.22
C TYR A 44 -0.29 -11.84 -3.38
N VAL A 45 -1.34 -11.52 -4.14
CA VAL A 45 -2.43 -12.47 -4.44
C VAL A 45 -1.89 -13.71 -5.14
N ALA A 46 -1.08 -13.55 -6.19
CA ALA A 46 -0.49 -14.68 -6.90
C ALA A 46 0.39 -15.55 -5.99
N GLY A 47 1.23 -14.93 -5.15
CA GLY A 47 2.07 -15.64 -4.19
C GLY A 47 1.29 -16.38 -3.10
N ILE A 48 0.21 -15.78 -2.58
CA ILE A 48 -0.71 -16.41 -1.61
C ILE A 48 -1.41 -17.60 -2.25
N THR A 49 -1.95 -17.45 -3.47
CA THR A 49 -2.63 -18.53 -4.19
C THR A 49 -1.68 -19.70 -4.42
N HIS A 50 -0.45 -19.46 -4.88
CA HIS A 50 0.55 -20.51 -5.05
C HIS A 50 0.85 -21.23 -3.71
N LYS A 51 1.01 -20.50 -2.60
CA LYS A 51 1.26 -21.16 -1.29
C LYS A 51 0.07 -21.93 -0.75
N LEU A 52 -1.15 -21.47 -0.98
CA LEU A 52 -2.36 -22.20 -0.59
C LEU A 52 -2.47 -23.54 -1.33
N LEU A 53 -2.08 -23.58 -2.60
CA LEU A 53 -2.16 -24.77 -3.44
C LEU A 53 -1.02 -25.77 -3.20
N TYR A 54 0.20 -25.30 -2.90
CA TYR A 54 1.39 -26.17 -2.90
C TYR A 54 2.06 -26.38 -1.53
N SER A 55 1.97 -25.45 -0.57
CA SER A 55 2.60 -25.65 0.76
C SER A 55 2.16 -24.60 1.80
N ARG A 56 1.38 -25.03 2.80
CA ARG A 56 1.00 -24.21 3.96
C ARG A 56 2.11 -24.16 5.00
N ASN A 57 2.94 -23.12 4.92
CA ASN A 57 3.96 -22.81 5.91
C ASN A 57 3.65 -21.48 6.63
N ILE A 58 4.30 -21.22 7.77
CA ILE A 58 4.15 -19.98 8.54
C ILE A 58 4.37 -18.69 7.73
N VAL A 59 5.12 -18.82 6.64
CA VAL A 59 5.40 -17.75 5.68
C VAL A 59 4.12 -17.25 4.97
N LEU A 60 3.07 -18.06 4.89
CA LEU A 60 1.74 -17.63 4.40
C LEU A 60 1.15 -16.53 5.29
N VAL A 61 1.30 -16.63 6.61
CA VAL A 61 0.81 -15.62 7.56
C VAL A 61 1.51 -14.28 7.32
N LEU A 62 2.83 -14.30 7.07
CA LEU A 62 3.61 -13.10 6.72
C LEU A 62 3.13 -12.47 5.41
N TYR A 63 2.76 -13.28 4.42
CA TYR A 63 2.15 -12.82 3.17
C TYR A 63 0.80 -12.13 3.42
N CYS A 64 -0.08 -12.73 4.23
CA CYS A 64 -1.38 -12.15 4.58
C CYS A 64 -1.23 -10.81 5.33
N ILE A 65 -0.29 -10.72 6.27
CA ILE A 65 -0.01 -9.49 7.00
C ILE A 65 0.50 -8.39 6.05
N ASN A 66 1.44 -8.73 5.14
CA ASN A 66 1.91 -7.81 4.11
C ASN A 66 0.77 -7.31 3.21
N PHE A 67 -0.08 -8.23 2.73
CA PHE A 67 -1.24 -7.89 1.91
C PHE A 67 -2.20 -6.93 2.63
N ALA A 68 -2.47 -7.18 3.92
CA ALA A 68 -3.32 -6.30 4.73
C ALA A 68 -2.70 -4.90 4.89
N MET A 69 -1.39 -4.82 5.13
CA MET A 69 -0.69 -3.52 5.25
C MET A 69 -0.68 -2.74 3.93
N VAL A 70 -0.38 -3.38 2.80
CA VAL A 70 -0.45 -2.73 1.47
C VAL A 70 -1.86 -2.27 1.17
N SER A 71 -2.87 -3.08 1.50
CA SER A 71 -4.27 -2.72 1.31
C SER A 71 -4.64 -1.47 2.12
N MET A 72 -4.21 -1.41 3.38
CA MET A 72 -4.41 -0.24 4.24
C MET A 72 -3.70 1.01 3.68
N ASP A 73 -2.45 0.88 3.25
CA ASP A 73 -1.70 1.99 2.64
C ASP A 73 -2.37 2.49 1.35
N THR A 74 -2.87 1.57 0.54
CA THR A 74 -3.62 1.86 -0.70
C THR A 74 -4.91 2.61 -0.39
N PHE A 75 -5.69 2.13 0.60
CA PHE A 75 -6.91 2.80 1.04
C PHE A 75 -6.63 4.22 1.53
N LEU A 76 -5.59 4.37 2.36
CA LEU A 76 -5.19 5.65 2.90
C LEU A 76 -4.74 6.63 1.79
N TYR A 77 -4.03 6.12 0.76
CA TYR A 77 -3.68 6.89 -0.43
C TYR A 77 -4.93 7.42 -1.15
N PHE A 78 -5.93 6.58 -1.41
CA PHE A 78 -7.17 7.03 -2.07
C PHE A 78 -7.93 8.06 -1.23
N HIS A 79 -7.95 7.90 0.09
CA HIS A 79 -8.57 8.85 1.01
C HIS A 79 -7.93 10.25 0.92
N TYR A 80 -6.60 10.34 1.03
CA TYR A 80 -5.91 11.62 0.93
C TYR A 80 -5.97 12.22 -0.48
N ARG A 81 -5.88 11.40 -1.53
CA ARG A 81 -5.99 11.87 -2.92
C ARG A 81 -7.35 12.49 -3.22
N ARG A 82 -8.43 11.96 -2.63
CA ARG A 82 -9.77 12.56 -2.73
C ARG A 82 -9.81 13.92 -2.06
N ARG A 83 -9.20 14.07 -0.88
CA ARG A 83 -9.13 15.35 -0.15
C ARG A 83 -8.33 16.40 -0.92
N GLU A 84 -7.18 16.03 -1.46
CA GLU A 84 -6.35 16.93 -2.28
C GLU A 84 -7.11 17.41 -3.53
N ARG A 85 -7.82 16.51 -4.23
CA ARG A 85 -8.67 16.89 -5.38
C ARG A 85 -9.79 17.86 -5.01
N LEU A 86 -10.46 17.64 -3.88
CA LEU A 86 -11.55 18.51 -3.41
C LEU A 86 -11.01 19.90 -3.02
N ALA A 87 -9.84 19.96 -2.38
CA ALA A 87 -9.19 21.22 -2.05
C ALA A 87 -8.78 22.00 -3.31
N ALA A 88 -8.22 21.31 -4.31
CA ALA A 88 -7.87 21.93 -5.60
C ALA A 88 -9.10 22.45 -6.36
N ALA A 89 -10.21 21.71 -6.34
CA ALA A 89 -11.47 22.14 -6.98
C ALA A 89 -12.07 23.40 -6.32
N LYS A 90 -11.98 23.53 -4.99
CA LYS A 90 -12.39 24.75 -4.28
C LYS A 90 -11.54 25.96 -4.66
N GLN A 91 -10.21 25.81 -4.68
CA GLN A 91 -9.31 26.90 -5.06
C GLN A 91 -9.52 27.39 -6.50
N GLY A 92 -9.90 26.51 -7.43
CA GLY A 92 -10.26 26.91 -8.79
C GLY A 92 -11.61 27.62 -8.92
N SER A 93 -12.54 27.42 -7.98
CA SER A 93 -13.86 28.06 -7.96
C SER A 93 -13.85 29.44 -7.28
N ASP A 94 -12.90 29.69 -6.38
CA ASP A 94 -12.75 30.97 -5.66
C ASP A 94 -11.79 31.94 -6.39
N ALA A 95 -11.27 31.56 -7.56
CA ALA A 95 -10.41 32.42 -8.38
C ALA A 95 -11.24 33.57 -8.99
N PRO A 96 -10.92 34.85 -8.71
CA PRO A 96 -11.68 35.97 -9.23
C PRO A 96 -11.43 36.12 -10.74
N GLY A 97 -12.42 35.76 -11.56
CA GLY A 97 -12.41 36.08 -13.00
C GLY A 97 -12.92 34.99 -13.95
N ALA A 98 -14.04 34.33 -13.65
CA ALA A 98 -14.84 33.64 -14.66
C ALA A 98 -15.94 34.57 -15.19
#